data_AF-A0A8J7ZBH0-F1
#
_entry.id   AF-A0A8J7ZBH0-F1
#
_cell.length_a   1.000
_cell.length_b   1.000
_cell.length_c   1.000
_cell.angle_alpha   90.00
_cell.angle_beta   90.00
_cell.angle_gamma   90.00
#
_symmetry.space_group_name_H-M   'P 1'
#
loop_
_entity.id
_entity.type
_entity.pdbx_description
1 polymer ?
#
loop_
_entity_poly.entity_id
_entity_poly.type
_entity_poly.pdbx_seq_one_letter_code
_entity_poly.pdbx_strand_id
1 'polypeptide(L)'
;MTLTNEQVINLLRVIGNNLILGRSVENSLQIAIKNLETNSFDKNKWTKLLNLGYSYSELFNELANVTYDNSLSRVWMLLAKISFISSLKTGEKILEIADNLETNRLLTEKRNGLMKAQKYKVLFLGIITSVFLGIIAGLAPLFSTFVAIFRNMTISQHVLTAIPFSLFAISSVSNYFVLDTGLGKFNFKFFLFSSIAYVISYFVTKAILIVIM
;
A
#
# COMPACT_ATOMS: atom_id res chain seq x y z
N MET A 1 -20.13 11.70 5.89
CA MET A 1 -19.51 10.78 4.90
C MET A 1 -18.84 11.69 3.89
N THR A 2 -17.51 11.65 3.78
CA THR A 2 -16.75 12.53 2.87
C THR A 2 -17.01 12.13 1.43
N LEU A 3 -17.18 13.10 0.54
CA LEU A 3 -17.30 12.85 -0.90
C LEU A 3 -15.99 12.24 -1.43
N THR A 4 -16.08 11.36 -2.41
CA THR A 4 -14.89 10.86 -3.10
C THR A 4 -14.34 11.95 -4.04
N ASN A 5 -13.04 11.92 -4.34
CA ASN A 5 -12.43 12.86 -5.28
C ASN A 5 -13.15 12.87 -6.64
N GLU A 6 -13.63 11.71 -7.10
CA GLU A 6 -14.40 11.57 -8.33
C GLU A 6 -15.75 12.29 -8.28
N GLN A 7 -16.46 12.17 -7.15
CA GLN A 7 -17.72 12.89 -6.92
C GLN A 7 -17.50 14.40 -6.88
N VAL A 8 -16.39 14.86 -6.27
CA VAL A 8 -16.01 16.28 -6.25
C VAL A 8 -15.72 16.79 -7.67
N ILE A 9 -14.95 16.05 -8.47
CA ILE A 9 -14.66 16.41 -9.86
C ILE A 9 -15.95 16.49 -10.69
N ASN A 10 -16.83 15.50 -10.57
CA ASN A 10 -18.11 15.49 -11.29
C ASN A 10 -19.00 16.67 -10.88
N LEU A 11 -19.05 16.98 -9.59
CA LEU A 11 -19.80 18.14 -9.08
C LEU A 11 -19.28 19.45 -9.66
N LEU A 12 -17.95 19.65 -9.68
CA LEU A 12 -17.34 20.85 -10.27
C LEU A 12 -17.58 20.93 -11.77
N ARG A 13 -17.46 19.81 -12.50
CA ARG A 13 -17.76 19.77 -13.94
C ARG A 13 -19.19 20.18 -14.26
N VAL A 14 -20.15 19.69 -13.49
CA VAL A 14 -21.56 20.04 -13.67
C VAL A 14 -21.77 21.53 -13.40
N ILE A 15 -21.17 22.10 -12.35
CA ILE A 15 -21.28 23.54 -12.06
C ILE A 15 -20.64 24.36 -13.18
N GLY A 16 -19.39 24.05 -13.55
CA GLY A 16 -18.65 24.80 -14.56
C GLY A 16 -19.35 24.81 -15.91
N ASN A 17 -19.82 23.65 -16.38
CA ASN A 17 -20.56 23.55 -17.64
C ASN A 17 -21.87 24.35 -17.62
N ASN A 18 -22.63 24.31 -16.53
CA ASN A 18 -23.89 25.07 -16.45
C ASN A 18 -23.64 26.59 -16.41
N LEU A 19 -22.56 27.04 -15.77
CA LEU A 19 -22.19 28.47 -15.73
C LEU A 19 -21.73 28.99 -17.10
N ILE A 20 -21.00 28.19 -17.87
CA ILE A 20 -20.61 28.50 -19.26
C ILE A 20 -21.84 28.61 -20.15
N LEU A 21 -22.84 27.75 -19.94
CA LEU A 21 -24.14 27.82 -20.64
C LEU A 21 -25.01 29.01 -20.22
N GLY A 22 -24.52 29.90 -19.35
CA GLY A 22 -25.23 31.11 -18.92
C GLY A 22 -26.31 30.88 -17.87
N ARG A 23 -26.34 29.71 -17.21
CA ARG A 23 -27.28 29.45 -16.11
C ARG A 23 -26.83 30.16 -14.84
N SER A 24 -27.78 30.48 -13.95
CA SER A 24 -27.46 31.08 -12.66
C SER A 24 -26.62 30.12 -11.81
N VAL A 25 -25.87 30.70 -10.87
CA VAL A 25 -25.03 29.94 -9.93
C VAL A 25 -25.90 29.00 -9.08
N GLU A 26 -27.07 29.45 -8.61
CA GLU A 26 -27.94 28.60 -7.79
C GLU A 26 -28.45 27.41 -8.59
N ASN A 27 -28.90 27.63 -9.83
CA ASN A 27 -29.41 26.56 -10.67
C ASN A 27 -28.30 25.55 -11.02
N SER A 28 -27.10 26.05 -11.32
CA SER A 28 -25.92 25.23 -11.59
C SER A 28 -25.55 24.34 -10.40
N LEU A 29 -25.58 24.89 -9.18
CA LEU A 29 -25.35 24.16 -7.93
C LEU A 29 -26.46 23.18 -7.63
N GLN A 30 -27.72 23.56 -7.81
CA GLN A 30 -28.87 22.70 -7.56
C GLN A 30 -28.85 21.47 -8.45
N ILE A 31 -28.52 21.63 -9.74
CA ILE A 31 -28.34 20.52 -10.68
C ILE A 31 -27.17 19.63 -10.24
N ALA A 32 -26.03 20.21 -9.89
CA ALA A 32 -24.86 19.45 -9.45
C ALA A 32 -25.13 18.63 -8.19
N ILE A 33 -25.83 19.20 -7.22
CA ILE A 33 -26.20 18.54 -5.97
C ILE A 33 -27.27 17.46 -6.21
N LYS A 34 -28.22 17.69 -7.12
CA LYS A 34 -29.23 16.69 -7.49
C LYS A 34 -28.58 15.43 -8.07
N ASN A 35 -27.55 15.61 -8.90
CA ASN A 35 -26.81 14.54 -9.58
C ASN A 35 -25.88 13.72 -8.66
N LEU A 36 -25.67 14.14 -7.40
CA LEU A 36 -24.99 13.30 -6.43
C LEU A 36 -25.87 12.10 -6.04
N GLU A 37 -25.42 10.88 -6.37
CA GLU A 37 -26.14 9.62 -6.10
C GLU A 37 -26.34 9.33 -4.60
N THR A 38 -25.52 9.93 -3.72
CA THR A 38 -25.59 9.68 -2.29
C THR A 38 -26.60 10.59 -1.58
N ASN A 39 -27.47 10.00 -0.78
CA ASN A 39 -28.18 10.67 0.33
C ASN A 39 -27.17 11.00 1.44
N SER A 40 -26.13 11.76 1.11
CA SER A 40 -25.20 12.26 2.10
C SER A 40 -25.91 13.30 2.97
N PHE A 41 -25.66 13.27 4.28
CA PHE A 41 -26.16 14.26 5.24
C PHE A 41 -25.90 15.71 4.80
N ASP A 42 -24.84 15.92 4.01
CA ASP A 42 -24.46 17.22 3.45
C ASP A 42 -25.39 17.66 2.31
N LYS A 43 -25.93 16.74 1.50
CA LYS A 43 -26.86 17.05 0.40
C LYS A 43 -28.10 17.81 0.89
N ASN A 44 -28.70 17.35 2.00
CA ASN A 44 -29.89 18.01 2.59
C ASN A 44 -29.58 19.36 3.24
N LYS A 45 -28.34 19.56 3.73
CA LYS A 45 -27.92 20.86 4.27
C LYS A 45 -27.64 21.85 3.14
N TRP A 46 -26.97 21.40 2.08
CA TRP A 46 -26.66 22.24 0.94
C TRP A 46 -27.91 22.68 0.17
N THR A 47 -28.88 21.78 -0.01
CA THR A 47 -30.18 22.16 -0.60
C THR A 47 -30.94 23.17 0.26
N LYS A 48 -30.89 23.05 1.59
CA LYS A 48 -31.46 24.06 2.50
C LYS A 48 -30.76 25.41 2.35
N LEU A 49 -29.42 25.44 2.29
CA LEU A 49 -28.65 26.67 2.13
C LEU A 49 -28.95 27.39 0.81
N LEU A 50 -29.15 26.64 -0.28
CA LEU A 50 -29.53 27.20 -1.59
C LEU A 50 -30.90 27.88 -1.58
N ASN A 51 -31.81 27.48 -0.68
CA ASN A 51 -33.15 28.05 -0.59
C ASN A 51 -33.23 29.30 0.29
N LEU A 52 -32.13 29.72 0.94
CA LEU A 52 -32.11 30.86 1.86
C LEU A 52 -31.89 32.22 1.18
N GLY A 53 -31.65 32.24 -0.14
CA GLY A 53 -31.52 33.48 -0.91
C GLY A 53 -30.24 34.27 -0.62
N TYR A 54 -29.16 33.61 -0.20
CA TYR A 54 -27.86 34.25 0.04
C TYR A 54 -27.24 34.81 -1.24
N SER A 55 -26.37 35.82 -1.09
CA SER A 55 -25.50 36.23 -2.20
C SER A 55 -24.53 35.10 -2.57
N TYR A 56 -24.05 35.06 -3.82
CA TYR A 56 -23.18 33.98 -4.28
C TYR A 56 -21.93 33.79 -3.41
N SER A 57 -21.31 34.89 -2.98
CA SER A 57 -20.15 34.87 -2.08
C SER A 57 -20.49 34.26 -0.73
N GLU A 58 -21.58 34.68 -0.10
CA GLU A 58 -22.05 34.14 1.18
C GLU A 58 -22.42 32.67 1.08
N LEU A 59 -23.11 32.29 0.00
CA LEU A 59 -23.51 30.92 -0.26
C LEU A 59 -22.29 29.99 -0.33
N PHE A 60 -21.25 30.37 -1.06
CA PHE A 60 -20.02 29.57 -1.14
C PHE A 60 -19.26 29.52 0.19
N ASN A 61 -19.24 30.60 0.97
CA ASN A 61 -18.64 30.59 2.30
C ASN A 61 -19.39 29.68 3.28
N GLU A 62 -20.73 29.71 3.26
CA GLU A 62 -21.56 28.81 4.09
C GLU A 62 -21.42 27.35 3.66
N LEU A 63 -21.36 27.08 2.34
CA LEU A 63 -21.06 25.75 1.83
C LEU A 63 -19.67 25.28 2.29
N ALA A 64 -18.66 26.15 2.30
CA ALA A 64 -17.32 25.84 2.80
C ALA A 64 -17.33 25.48 4.30
N ASN A 65 -18.10 26.20 5.11
CA ASN A 65 -18.20 25.98 6.56
C ASN A 65 -18.93 24.68 6.92
N VAL A 66 -19.96 24.32 6.14
CA VAL A 66 -20.78 23.13 6.39
C VAL A 66 -20.14 21.86 5.80
N THR A 67 -19.20 22.00 4.86
CA THR A 67 -18.51 20.87 4.23
C THR A 67 -17.41 20.33 5.14
N TYR A 68 -17.54 19.07 5.57
CA TYR A 68 -16.53 18.39 6.39
C TYR A 68 -15.21 18.11 5.66
N ASP A 69 -15.25 17.95 4.33
CA ASP A 69 -14.04 17.74 3.52
C ASP A 69 -13.29 19.07 3.31
N ASN A 70 -12.11 19.16 3.93
CA ASN A 70 -11.20 20.31 3.81
C ASN A 70 -10.82 20.64 2.36
N SER A 71 -10.72 19.65 1.48
CA SER A 71 -10.33 19.88 0.08
C SER A 71 -11.46 20.57 -0.67
N LEU A 72 -12.68 20.05 -0.54
CA LEU A 72 -13.87 20.64 -1.14
C LEU A 72 -14.22 22.00 -0.52
N SER A 73 -14.05 22.15 0.80
CA SER A 73 -14.22 23.44 1.51
C SER A 73 -13.32 24.53 0.93
N ARG A 74 -12.04 24.21 0.66
CA ARG A 74 -11.11 25.13 -0.02
C ARG A 74 -11.56 25.49 -1.43
N VAL A 75 -12.13 24.54 -2.17
CA VAL A 75 -12.68 24.81 -3.51
C VAL A 75 -13.87 25.77 -3.41
N TRP A 76 -14.77 25.58 -2.45
CA TRP A 76 -15.87 26.52 -2.20
C TRP A 76 -15.38 27.92 -1.85
N MET A 77 -14.37 28.04 -0.98
CA MET A 77 -13.75 29.34 -0.69
C MET A 77 -13.08 29.99 -1.91
N LEU A 78 -12.46 29.19 -2.77
CA LEU A 78 -11.90 29.67 -4.04
C LEU A 78 -13.01 30.22 -4.93
N LEU A 79 -14.14 29.50 -5.01
CA LEU A 79 -15.32 29.89 -5.76
C LEU A 79 -15.94 31.19 -5.27
N ALA A 80 -16.04 31.37 -3.95
CA ALA A 80 -16.48 32.63 -3.35
C ALA A 80 -15.67 33.82 -3.87
N LYS A 81 -14.33 33.66 -3.96
CA LYS A 81 -13.42 34.73 -4.43
C LYS A 81 -13.51 35.01 -5.93
N ILE A 82 -13.81 34.01 -6.77
CA ILE A 82 -13.87 34.18 -8.23
C ILE A 82 -15.28 34.53 -8.75
N SER A 83 -16.30 34.39 -7.92
CA SER A 83 -17.71 34.64 -8.28
C SER A 83 -18.00 36.05 -8.82
N PHE A 84 -17.13 37.03 -8.56
CA PHE A 84 -17.27 38.42 -9.00
C PHE A 84 -16.84 38.69 -10.45
N ILE A 85 -16.20 37.73 -11.13
CA ILE A 85 -15.46 37.98 -12.39
C ILE A 85 -16.35 37.84 -13.65
N SER A 86 -17.50 37.16 -13.54
CA SER A 86 -18.54 36.83 -14.55
C SER A 86 -18.84 35.33 -14.59
N SER A 87 -20.06 34.93 -14.90
CA SER A 87 -20.50 33.51 -14.93
C SER A 87 -19.62 32.64 -15.83
N LEU A 88 -19.35 33.12 -17.05
CA LEU A 88 -18.58 32.37 -18.06
C LEU A 88 -17.13 32.13 -17.61
N LYS A 89 -16.43 33.19 -17.18
CA LYS A 89 -15.04 33.09 -16.70
C LYS A 89 -14.92 32.33 -15.39
N THR A 90 -15.96 32.35 -14.56
CA THR A 90 -16.05 31.51 -13.35
C THR A 90 -16.21 30.05 -13.73
N GLY A 91 -17.06 29.74 -14.71
CA GLY A 91 -17.24 28.39 -15.24
C GLY A 91 -15.96 27.80 -15.84
N GLU A 92 -15.24 28.56 -16.66
CA GLU A 92 -13.94 28.15 -17.23
C GLU A 92 -12.92 27.80 -16.14
N LYS A 93 -12.77 28.67 -15.13
CA LYS A 93 -11.87 28.41 -14.00
C LYS A 93 -12.26 27.19 -13.18
N ILE A 94 -13.55 26.92 -13.02
CA ILE A 94 -14.02 25.72 -12.32
C ILE A 94 -13.64 24.46 -13.09
N LEU A 95 -13.81 24.47 -14.41
CA LEU A 95 -13.41 23.34 -15.24
C LEU A 95 -11.90 23.11 -15.19
N GLU A 96 -11.10 24.18 -15.25
CA GLU A 96 -9.65 24.09 -15.09
C GLU A 96 -9.26 23.46 -13.73
N ILE A 97 -9.93 23.85 -12.64
CA ILE A 97 -9.73 23.23 -11.32
C ILE A 97 -10.12 21.75 -11.35
N ALA A 98 -11.25 21.40 -11.98
CA ALA A 98 -11.72 20.02 -12.06
C ALA A 98 -10.74 19.13 -12.85
N ASP A 99 -10.20 19.62 -13.97
CA ASP A 99 -9.23 18.89 -14.79
C ASP A 99 -7.88 18.74 -14.08
N ASN A 100 -7.44 19.78 -13.35
CA ASN A 100 -6.26 19.71 -12.50
C ASN A 100 -6.42 18.69 -11.35
N LEU A 101 -7.63 18.56 -10.79
CA LEU A 101 -7.92 17.54 -9.77
C LEU A 101 -7.93 16.13 -10.37
N GLU A 102 -8.49 15.96 -11.57
CA GLU A 102 -8.53 14.67 -12.26
C GLU A 102 -7.13 14.18 -12.64
N THR A 103 -6.31 15.05 -13.23
CA THR A 103 -4.92 14.74 -13.57
C THR A 103 -4.12 14.36 -12.32
N ASN A 104 -4.25 15.11 -11.23
CA ASN A 104 -3.60 14.77 -9.96
C ASN A 104 -4.08 13.44 -9.37
N ARG A 105 -5.37 13.11 -9.48
CA ARG A 105 -5.91 11.80 -9.07
C ARG A 105 -5.26 10.67 -9.85
N LEU A 106 -5.23 10.77 -11.18
CA LEU A 106 -4.62 9.77 -12.06
C LEU A 106 -3.12 9.58 -11.78
N LEU A 107 -2.39 10.68 -11.55
CA LEU A 107 -0.98 10.63 -11.17
C LEU A 107 -0.77 9.94 -9.83
N THR A 108 -1.65 10.21 -8.85
CA THR A 108 -1.58 9.60 -7.52
C THR A 108 -1.87 8.11 -7.57
N GLU A 109 -2.87 7.69 -8.35
CA GLU A 109 -3.19 6.27 -8.57
C GLU A 109 -2.02 5.53 -9.24
N LYS A 110 -1.42 6.14 -10.28
CA LYS A 110 -0.24 5.59 -10.94
C LYS A 110 0.94 5.45 -9.98
N ARG A 111 1.20 6.49 -9.16
CA ARG A 111 2.26 6.46 -8.13
C ARG A 111 2.02 5.37 -7.09
N ASN A 112 0.79 5.22 -6.62
CA ASN A 112 0.42 4.17 -5.66
C ASN A 112 0.60 2.77 -6.26
N GLY A 113 0.25 2.57 -7.53
CA GLY A 113 0.52 1.33 -8.25
C GLY A 113 2.02 1.01 -8.34
N LEU A 114 2.84 2.00 -8.73
CA LEU A 114 4.29 1.85 -8.81
C LEU A 114 4.91 1.57 -7.43
N MET A 115 4.47 2.25 -6.38
CA MET A 115 4.95 2.01 -5.02
C MET A 115 4.60 0.60 -4.51
N LYS A 116 3.40 0.08 -4.81
CA LYS A 116 3.03 -1.30 -4.47
C LYS A 116 3.96 -2.30 -5.17
N ALA A 117 4.21 -2.10 -6.46
CA ALA A 117 5.14 -2.95 -7.23
C ALA A 117 6.58 -2.88 -6.68
N GLN A 118 7.05 -1.69 -6.31
CA GLN A 118 8.38 -1.52 -5.68
C GLN A 118 8.46 -2.22 -4.32
N LYS A 119 7.44 -2.07 -3.45
CA LYS A 119 7.38 -2.78 -2.16
C LYS A 119 7.45 -4.28 -2.35
N TYR A 120 6.72 -4.83 -3.33
CA TYR A 120 6.78 -6.25 -3.66
C TYR A 120 8.19 -6.67 -4.10
N LYS A 121 8.84 -5.91 -4.99
CA LYS A 121 10.22 -6.19 -5.42
C LYS A 121 11.20 -6.21 -4.26
N VAL A 122 11.11 -5.24 -3.34
CA VAL A 122 11.99 -5.17 -2.16
C VAL A 122 11.74 -6.35 -1.22
N LEU A 123 10.48 -6.70 -0.97
CA LEU A 123 10.11 -7.82 -0.09
C LEU A 123 10.60 -9.15 -0.70
N PHE A 124 10.38 -9.36 -2.00
CA PHE A 124 10.87 -10.52 -2.73
C PHE A 124 12.40 -10.62 -2.69
N LEU A 125 13.12 -9.53 -2.96
CA LEU A 125 14.57 -9.50 -2.91
C LEU A 125 15.08 -9.79 -1.49
N GLY A 126 14.41 -9.26 -0.45
CA GLY A 126 14.72 -9.52 0.95
C GLY A 126 14.56 -10.99 1.35
N ILE A 127 13.48 -11.64 0.89
CA ILE A 127 13.27 -13.08 1.09
C ILE A 127 14.41 -13.86 0.42
N ILE A 128 14.70 -13.57 -0.85
CA ILE A 128 15.76 -14.26 -1.59
C ILE A 128 17.12 -14.11 -0.92
N THR A 129 17.50 -12.88 -0.52
CA THR A 129 18.79 -12.64 0.14
C THR A 129 18.87 -13.35 1.49
N SER A 130 17.80 -13.33 2.29
CA SER A 130 17.75 -14.08 3.55
C SER A 130 17.92 -15.58 3.35
N VAL A 131 17.32 -16.12 2.29
CA VAL A 131 17.43 -17.54 1.94
C VAL A 131 18.85 -17.89 1.50
N PHE A 132 19.47 -17.10 0.61
CA PHE A 132 20.86 -17.31 0.22
C PHE A 132 21.83 -17.19 1.39
N LEU A 133 21.67 -16.19 2.27
CA LEU A 133 22.50 -16.06 3.47
C LEU A 133 22.33 -17.28 4.39
N GLY A 134 21.11 -17.77 4.56
CA GLY A 134 20.83 -18.97 5.35
C GLY A 134 21.51 -20.22 4.78
N ILE A 135 21.50 -20.38 3.45
CA ILE A 135 22.20 -21.48 2.76
C ILE A 135 23.72 -21.36 2.94
N ILE A 136 24.30 -20.17 2.74
CA ILE A 136 25.74 -19.94 2.89
C ILE A 136 26.18 -20.19 4.34
N ALA A 137 25.42 -19.68 5.31
CA ALA A 137 25.68 -19.89 6.73
C ALA A 137 25.55 -21.37 7.14
N GLY A 138 24.62 -22.11 6.52
CA GLY A 138 24.50 -23.55 6.70
C GLY A 138 25.64 -24.34 6.03
N LEU A 139 26.14 -23.92 4.87
CA LEU A 139 27.20 -24.64 4.18
C LEU A 139 28.59 -24.41 4.79
N ALA A 140 28.83 -23.25 5.40
CA ALA A 140 30.15 -22.88 5.91
C ALA A 140 30.73 -23.88 6.95
N PRO A 141 29.98 -24.35 7.97
CA PRO A 141 30.48 -25.38 8.90
C PRO A 141 30.78 -26.71 8.21
N LEU A 142 29.95 -27.13 7.26
CA LEU A 142 30.16 -28.38 6.51
C LEU A 142 31.43 -28.30 5.65
N PHE A 143 31.66 -27.17 4.99
CA PHE A 143 32.86 -26.94 4.19
C PHE A 143 34.12 -26.87 5.06
N SER A 144 34.07 -26.18 6.21
CA SER A 144 35.17 -26.14 7.17
C SER A 144 35.51 -27.53 7.72
N THR A 145 34.51 -28.34 8.03
CA THR A 145 34.69 -29.72 8.51
C THR A 145 35.30 -30.61 7.41
N PHE A 146 34.79 -30.51 6.17
CA PHE A 146 35.32 -31.23 5.02
C PHE A 146 36.81 -30.92 4.78
N VAL A 147 37.17 -29.63 4.78
CA VAL A 147 38.57 -29.20 4.62
C VAL A 147 39.44 -29.68 5.78
N ALA A 148 38.94 -29.64 7.02
CA ALA A 148 39.67 -30.12 8.19
C ALA A 148 39.96 -31.64 8.12
N ILE A 149 38.99 -32.44 7.67
CA ILE A 149 39.17 -33.89 7.45
C ILE A 149 40.23 -34.15 6.38
N PHE A 150 40.16 -33.46 5.24
CA PHE A 150 41.12 -33.65 4.14
C PHE A 150 42.54 -33.18 4.49
N ARG A 151 42.67 -32.18 5.36
CA ARG A 151 43.96 -31.64 5.83
C ARG A 151 44.46 -32.29 7.11
N ASN A 152 43.74 -33.28 7.65
CA ASN A 152 44.04 -33.94 8.92
C ASN A 152 44.24 -32.96 10.08
N MET A 153 43.44 -31.87 10.08
CA MET A 153 43.47 -30.82 11.10
C MET A 153 42.47 -31.12 12.22
N THR A 154 42.78 -30.71 13.45
CA THR A 154 41.86 -30.83 14.58
C THR A 154 40.61 -29.99 14.35
N ILE A 155 39.45 -30.62 14.34
CA ILE A 155 38.15 -29.95 14.19
C ILE A 155 37.85 -29.19 15.49
N SER A 156 37.52 -27.90 15.39
CA SER A 156 37.17 -27.11 16.58
C SER A 156 35.79 -27.51 17.11
N GLN A 157 35.65 -27.47 18.44
CA GLN A 157 34.39 -27.78 19.13
C GLN A 157 33.21 -26.94 18.61
N HIS A 158 33.45 -25.68 18.28
CA HIS A 158 32.44 -24.77 17.71
C HIS A 158 31.93 -25.27 16.35
N VAL A 159 32.82 -25.74 15.47
CA VAL A 159 32.44 -26.27 14.15
C VAL A 159 31.63 -27.56 14.31
N LEU A 160 32.02 -28.45 15.22
CA LEU A 160 31.29 -29.69 15.47
C LEU A 160 29.85 -29.40 15.91
N THR A 161 29.66 -28.50 16.88
CA THR A 161 28.33 -28.12 17.38
C THR A 161 27.44 -27.40 16.35
N ALA A 162 28.04 -26.80 15.32
CA ALA A 162 27.31 -26.10 14.26
C ALA A 162 26.76 -27.07 13.18
N ILE A 163 27.33 -28.27 13.03
CA ILE A 163 26.95 -29.24 11.98
C ILE A 163 25.45 -29.61 11.99
N PRO A 164 24.83 -29.96 13.14
CA PRO A 164 23.40 -30.28 13.19
C PRO A 164 22.53 -29.10 12.77
N PHE A 165 22.88 -27.89 13.20
CA PHE A 165 22.15 -26.67 12.88
C PHE A 165 22.24 -26.33 11.39
N SER A 166 23.42 -26.48 10.78
CA SER A 166 23.59 -26.32 9.34
C SER A 166 22.75 -27.30 8.52
N LEU A 167 22.71 -28.58 8.91
CA LEU A 167 21.94 -29.60 8.19
C LEU A 167 20.43 -29.35 8.29
N PHE A 168 19.96 -28.91 9.46
CA PHE A 168 18.57 -28.50 9.66
C PHE A 168 18.18 -27.26 8.83
N ALA A 169 19.04 -26.23 8.82
CA ALA A 169 18.82 -25.03 8.04
C ALA A 169 18.75 -25.33 6.52
N ILE A 170 19.68 -26.14 6.02
CA ILE A 170 19.70 -26.57 4.61
C ILE A 170 18.44 -27.38 4.28
N SER A 171 18.05 -28.34 5.11
CA SER A 171 16.84 -29.16 4.91
C SER A 171 15.56 -28.33 4.87
N SER A 172 15.44 -27.35 5.77
CA SER A 172 14.28 -26.46 5.86
C SER A 172 14.16 -25.55 4.62
N VAL A 173 15.29 -25.00 4.16
CA VAL A 173 15.34 -24.16 2.96
C VAL A 173 15.09 -24.96 1.69
N SER A 174 15.65 -26.16 1.56
CA SER A 174 15.39 -27.04 0.41
C SER A 174 13.92 -27.41 0.30
N ASN A 175 13.25 -27.70 1.41
CA ASN A 175 11.82 -28.01 1.41
C ASN A 175 10.97 -26.78 1.03
N TYR A 176 11.34 -25.59 1.50
CA TYR A 176 10.67 -24.34 1.09
C TYR A 176 10.73 -24.13 -0.44
N PHE A 177 11.89 -24.32 -1.06
CA PHE A 177 12.03 -24.19 -2.52
C PHE A 177 11.24 -25.24 -3.31
N VAL A 178 11.18 -26.48 -2.83
CA VAL A 178 10.37 -27.55 -3.47
C VAL A 178 8.87 -27.23 -3.42
N LEU A 179 8.41 -26.55 -2.37
CA LEU A 179 7.03 -26.09 -2.23
C LEU A 179 6.72 -24.89 -3.13
N ASP A 180 7.63 -23.92 -3.21
CA ASP A 180 7.45 -22.67 -3.98
C ASP A 180 7.58 -22.90 -5.51
N THR A 181 8.37 -23.90 -5.94
CA THR A 181 8.48 -24.30 -7.36
C THR A 181 7.28 -25.08 -7.91
N GLY A 182 6.21 -25.24 -7.12
CA GLY A 182 4.95 -25.82 -7.59
C GLY A 182 4.90 -27.35 -7.65
N LEU A 183 5.90 -28.05 -7.13
CA LEU A 183 5.98 -29.53 -7.19
C LEU A 183 5.42 -30.24 -5.96
N GLY A 184 4.96 -29.54 -4.92
CA GLY A 184 4.45 -30.21 -3.71
C GLY A 184 3.51 -29.38 -2.83
N LYS A 185 2.54 -30.06 -2.20
CA LYS A 185 1.73 -29.52 -1.08
C LYS A 185 2.61 -29.43 0.18
N PHE A 186 2.37 -28.42 1.02
CA PHE A 186 3.09 -28.23 2.30
C PHE A 186 3.11 -29.53 3.12
N ASN A 187 4.27 -30.18 3.18
CA ASN A 187 4.39 -31.51 3.76
C ASN A 187 4.83 -31.39 5.22
N PHE A 188 3.88 -31.13 6.12
CA PHE A 188 4.11 -30.97 7.56
C PHE A 188 4.91 -32.13 8.17
N LYS A 189 4.73 -33.35 7.63
CA LYS A 189 5.51 -34.53 8.02
C LYS A 189 7.02 -34.32 7.81
N PHE A 190 7.44 -33.70 6.72
CA PHE A 190 8.87 -33.43 6.45
C PHE A 190 9.47 -32.48 7.48
N PHE A 191 8.76 -31.42 7.85
CA PHE A 191 9.23 -30.47 8.86
C PHE A 191 9.38 -31.15 10.23
N LEU A 192 8.42 -32.02 10.58
CA LEU A 192 8.45 -32.77 11.83
C LEU A 192 9.60 -33.80 11.86
N PHE A 193 9.81 -34.54 10.77
CA PHE A 193 10.95 -35.47 10.66
C PHE A 193 12.31 -34.76 10.63
N SER A 194 12.43 -33.62 9.93
CA SER A 194 13.67 -32.84 9.90
C SER A 194 14.00 -32.24 11.27
N SER A 195 12.99 -31.80 12.02
CA SER A 195 13.14 -31.33 13.41
C SER A 195 13.57 -32.47 14.35
N ILE A 196 12.98 -33.66 14.21
CA ILE A 196 13.39 -34.84 14.99
C ILE A 196 14.84 -35.23 14.66
N ALA A 197 15.21 -35.24 13.37
CA ALA A 197 16.56 -35.53 12.93
C ALA A 197 17.59 -34.50 13.45
N TYR A 198 17.22 -33.21 13.51
CA TYR A 198 18.03 -32.17 14.14
C TYR A 198 18.30 -32.45 15.62
N VAL A 199 17.26 -32.77 16.39
CA VAL A 199 17.40 -33.07 17.82
C VAL A 199 18.32 -34.28 18.03
N ILE A 200 18.12 -35.35 17.26
CA ILE A 200 18.95 -36.56 17.34
C ILE A 200 20.41 -36.25 16.98
N SER A 201 20.65 -35.57 15.86
CA SER A 201 22.01 -35.22 15.41
C SER A 201 22.71 -34.25 16.37
N TYR A 202 21.99 -33.35 17.03
CA TYR A 202 22.52 -32.51 18.10
C TYR A 202 23.03 -33.33 19.29
N PHE A 203 22.24 -34.30 19.77
CA PHE A 203 22.65 -35.17 20.88
C PHE A 203 23.81 -36.09 20.51
N VAL A 204 23.85 -36.63 19.29
CA VAL A 204 24.97 -37.44 18.79
C VAL A 204 26.25 -36.61 18.75
N THR A 205 26.18 -35.37 18.25
CA THR A 205 27.32 -34.45 18.20
C THR A 205 27.85 -34.13 19.60
N LYS A 206 26.95 -33.90 20.57
CA LYS A 206 27.35 -33.71 21.98
C LYS A 206 27.99 -34.97 22.57
N ALA A 207 27.47 -36.16 22.28
CA ALA A 207 28.02 -37.41 22.78
C ALA A 207 29.44 -37.66 22.22
N ILE A 208 29.66 -37.39 20.93
CA ILE A 208 31.00 -37.47 20.30
C ILE A 208 31.97 -36.50 20.98
N LEU A 209 31.54 -35.27 21.28
CA LEU A 209 32.36 -34.29 21.99
C LEU A 209 32.76 -34.73 23.39
N ILE A 210 31.87 -35.42 24.11
CA ILE A 210 32.14 -35.96 25.46
C ILE A 210 33.12 -37.14 25.40
N VAL A 211 33.15 -37.89 24.30
CA VAL A 211 34.05 -39.05 24.12
C VAL A 211 35.45 -38.63 23.62
N ILE A 212 35.57 -37.50 22.93
CA ILE A 212 36.83 -36.98 22.38
C ILE A 212 37.58 -36.07 23.38
N MET A 213 36.88 -35.45 24.34
CA MET A 213 37.50 -34.74 25.48
C MET A 213 38.02 -35.71 26.53
#